data_AF-K1T2X4-F1
#
_entry.id   AF-K1T2X4-F1
#
_cell.length_a   1.000
_cell.length_b   1.000
_cell.length_c   1.000
_cell.angle_alpha   90.00
_cell.angle_beta   90.00
_cell.angle_gamma   90.00
#
_symmetry.space_group_name_H-M   'P 1'
#
loop_
_entity.id
_entity.type
_entity.pdbx_description
1 polymer ?
#
loop_
_entity_poly.entity_id
_entity_poly.type
_entity_poly.pdbx_seq_one_letter_code
_entity_poly.pdbx_strand_id
1 'polypeptide(L)'
;EYFFAGQITGVEGYMESASSGIMAGLNAARYLLGKEPLVLPNTTVTGALARYISDETVTNFQPMGANFGMLPPLPEKIRDKSERYTAIAERGMRDLEEYLKSLGL
;
A
#
# COMPACT_ATOMS: atom_id res chain seq x y z
N GLU A 1 -7.35 -15.05 14.54
CA GLU A 1 -6.88 -14.25 13.39
C GLU A 1 -5.37 -14.29 13.32
N TYR A 2 -4.80 -14.29 12.12
CA TYR A 2 -3.35 -14.27 11.90
C TYR A 2 -2.96 -13.07 11.03
N PHE A 3 -1.86 -12.42 11.39
CA PHE A 3 -1.32 -11.27 10.65
C PHE A 3 0.13 -11.54 10.31
N PHE A 4 0.48 -11.43 9.02
CA PHE A 4 1.82 -11.63 8.52
C PHE A 4 2.36 -10.31 7.96
N ALA A 5 3.68 -10.12 8.06
CA ALA A 5 4.37 -8.93 7.57
C ALA A 5 5.83 -9.25 7.24
N GLY A 6 6.46 -8.37 6.47
CA GLY A 6 7.84 -8.55 6.03
C GLY A 6 7.97 -9.59 4.94
N GLN A 7 9.21 -10.00 4.67
CA GLN A 7 9.55 -10.84 3.51
C GLN A 7 8.74 -12.14 3.40
N ILE A 8 8.22 -12.69 4.51
CA ILE A 8 7.35 -13.87 4.49
C ILE A 8 6.06 -13.66 3.68
N THR A 9 5.59 -12.41 3.54
CA THR A 9 4.42 -12.05 2.71
C THR A 9 4.81 -11.74 1.26
N GLY A 10 6.10 -11.81 0.92
CA GLY A 10 6.63 -11.47 -0.40
C GLY A 10 6.79 -9.97 -0.68
N VAL A 11 6.95 -9.14 0.35
CA VAL A 11 7.58 -7.82 0.15
C VAL A 11 9.10 -7.94 0.09
N GLU A 12 9.78 -7.07 -0.65
CA GLU A 12 11.24 -7.00 -0.72
C GLU A 12 11.72 -5.60 -0.33
N GLY A 13 12.71 -5.53 0.58
CA GLY A 13 13.26 -4.28 1.07
C GLY A 13 12.87 -3.94 2.52
N TYR A 14 13.70 -3.12 3.16
CA TYR A 14 13.53 -2.76 4.57
C TYR A 14 12.30 -1.86 4.79
N MET A 15 12.04 -0.93 3.88
CA MET A 15 10.94 0.01 3.99
C MET A 15 9.59 -0.68 3.82
N GLU A 16 9.51 -1.62 2.87
CA GLU A 16 8.33 -2.42 2.57
C GLU A 16 8.04 -3.39 3.72
N SER A 17 9.09 -4.01 4.26
CA SER A 17 8.97 -4.85 5.47
C SER A 17 8.51 -4.06 6.69
N ALA A 18 9.03 -2.86 6.91
CA ALA A 18 8.58 -1.99 7.99
C ALA A 18 7.12 -1.54 7.78
N SER A 19 6.76 -1.13 6.55
CA SER A 19 5.39 -0.68 6.23
C SER A 19 4.35 -1.79 6.43
N SER A 20 4.65 -3.02 5.97
CA SER A 20 3.78 -4.18 6.18
C SER A 20 3.70 -4.56 7.65
N GLY A 21 4.79 -4.42 8.41
CA GLY A 21 4.80 -4.60 9.86
C GLY A 21 3.88 -3.62 10.59
N ILE A 22 3.93 -2.34 10.22
CA ILE A 22 3.03 -1.30 10.74
C ILE A 22 1.57 -1.66 10.42
N MET A 23 1.27 -2.04 9.18
CA MET A 23 -0.09 -2.43 8.78
C MET A 23 -0.61 -3.66 9.52
N ALA A 24 0.21 -4.71 9.64
CA ALA A 24 -0.14 -5.92 10.37
C ALA A 24 -0.38 -5.62 11.85
N GLY A 25 0.48 -4.83 12.49
CA GLY A 25 0.32 -4.43 13.89
C GLY A 25 -0.92 -3.57 14.14
N LEU A 26 -1.17 -2.57 13.29
CA LEU A 26 -2.36 -1.73 13.36
C LEU A 26 -3.64 -2.55 13.19
N ASN A 27 -3.68 -3.45 12.21
CA ASN A 27 -4.85 -4.29 11.96
C ASN A 27 -5.05 -5.36 13.05
N ALA A 28 -3.98 -5.91 13.61
CA ALA A 28 -4.06 -6.78 14.78
C ALA A 28 -4.65 -6.05 15.99
N ALA A 29 -4.19 -4.84 16.28
CA ALA A 29 -4.73 -4.01 17.36
C ALA A 29 -6.21 -3.66 17.13
N ARG A 30 -6.58 -3.30 15.89
CA ARG A 30 -7.97 -3.00 15.53
C ARG A 30 -8.88 -4.21 15.67
N TYR A 31 -8.43 -5.39 15.23
CA TYR A 31 -9.16 -6.65 15.42
C TYR A 31 -9.42 -6.93 16.90
N LEU A 32 -8.42 -6.79 17.77
CA LEU A 32 -8.58 -6.96 19.22
C LEU A 32 -9.56 -5.96 19.85
N LEU A 33 -9.72 -4.78 19.23
CA LEU A 33 -10.68 -3.75 19.63
C LEU A 33 -12.05 -3.87 18.95
N GLY A 34 -12.30 -4.93 18.16
CA GLY A 34 -13.54 -5.09 17.42
C GLY A 34 -13.76 -4.03 16.33
N LYS A 35 -12.69 -3.43 15.80
CA LYS A 35 -12.72 -2.44 14.73
C LYS A 35 -12.38 -3.08 13.39
N GLU A 36 -13.00 -2.60 12.32
CA GLU A 36 -12.67 -2.98 10.94
C GLU A 36 -11.20 -2.72 10.60
N PRO A 37 -10.53 -3.56 9.78
CA PRO A 37 -9.15 -3.37 9.39
C PRO A 37 -8.97 -2.10 8.54
N LEU A 38 -7.77 -1.53 8.59
CA LEU A 38 -7.31 -0.53 7.64
C LEU A 38 -6.92 -1.21 6.32
N VAL A 39 -7.46 -0.68 5.22
CA VAL A 39 -7.18 -1.07 3.84
C VAL A 39 -6.80 0.21 3.10
N LEU A 40 -5.50 0.42 2.91
CA LEU A 40 -5.01 1.66 2.32
C LEU A 40 -5.35 1.75 0.82
N PRO A 41 -5.53 2.97 0.27
CA PRO A 41 -5.75 3.17 -1.15
C PRO A 41 -4.62 2.56 -2.01
N ASN A 42 -4.97 2.00 -3.17
CA ASN A 42 -4.00 1.44 -4.12
C ASN A 42 -3.14 2.52 -4.82
N THR A 43 -3.43 3.79 -4.58
CA THR A 43 -2.60 4.94 -4.98
C THR A 43 -1.43 5.18 -4.02
N THR A 44 -1.42 4.53 -2.86
CA THR A 44 -0.27 4.45 -1.95
C THR A 44 0.56 3.21 -2.27
N VAL A 45 1.89 3.28 -2.10
CA VAL A 45 2.78 2.11 -2.30
C VAL A 45 2.41 0.98 -1.35
N THR A 46 2.14 1.29 -0.08
CA THR A 46 1.75 0.28 0.93
C THR A 46 0.45 -0.43 0.55
N GLY A 47 -0.58 0.32 0.11
CA GLY A 47 -1.85 -0.26 -0.34
C GLY A 47 -1.70 -1.06 -1.63
N ALA A 48 -0.88 -0.59 -2.58
CA ALA A 48 -0.60 -1.30 -3.82
C ALA A 48 0.15 -2.62 -3.58
N LEU A 49 1.18 -2.64 -2.72
CA LEU A 49 1.89 -3.86 -2.34
C LEU A 49 0.95 -4.86 -1.64
N ALA A 50 0.16 -4.41 -0.67
CA ALA A 50 -0.80 -5.27 0.02
C ALA A 50 -1.83 -5.88 -0.94
N ARG A 51 -2.28 -5.09 -1.92
CA ARG A 51 -3.19 -5.58 -2.97
C ARG A 51 -2.51 -6.59 -3.88
N TYR A 52 -1.30 -6.32 -4.35
CA TYR A 52 -0.54 -7.26 -5.18
C TYR A 52 -0.36 -8.63 -4.50
N ILE A 53 -0.05 -8.62 -3.20
CA ILE A 53 0.14 -9.84 -2.40
C ILE A 53 -1.15 -10.64 -2.22
N SER A 54 -2.31 -9.96 -2.16
CA SER A 54 -3.61 -10.58 -1.88
C SER A 54 -4.48 -10.80 -3.12
N ASP A 55 -4.03 -10.38 -4.30
CA ASP A 55 -4.77 -10.50 -5.56
C ASP A 55 -4.65 -11.93 -6.13
N GLU A 56 -5.76 -12.68 -6.09
CA GLU A 56 -5.86 -14.05 -6.59
C GLU A 56 -5.59 -14.21 -8.09
N THR A 57 -5.64 -13.11 -8.86
CA THR A 57 -5.34 -13.13 -10.29
C THR A 57 -3.83 -13.18 -10.59
N VAL A 58 -2.98 -12.97 -9.57
CA VAL A 58 -1.52 -13.07 -9.69
C VAL A 58 -1.10 -14.54 -9.65
N THR A 59 -1.01 -15.17 -10.83
CA THR A 59 -0.70 -16.61 -10.96
C THR A 59 0.79 -16.95 -10.88
N ASN A 60 1.68 -15.99 -11.17
CA ASN A 60 3.14 -16.16 -11.08
C ASN A 60 3.70 -15.14 -10.08
N PHE A 61 3.31 -15.30 -8.83
CA PHE A 61 3.72 -14.42 -7.74
C PHE A 61 5.24 -14.37 -7.60
N GLN A 62 5.80 -13.17 -7.44
CA GLN A 62 7.20 -12.93 -7.13
C GLN A 62 7.28 -11.89 -6.01
N PRO A 63 8.24 -12.00 -5.08
CA PRO A 63 8.48 -10.94 -4.13
C PRO A 63 8.73 -9.60 -4.83
N MET A 64 8.21 -8.51 -4.26
CA MET A 64 8.30 -7.20 -4.90
C MET A 64 8.53 -6.08 -3.88
N GLY A 65 9.44 -5.17 -4.23
CA GLY A 65 9.66 -3.89 -3.55
C GLY A 65 8.88 -2.73 -4.17
N ALA A 66 8.97 -1.55 -3.56
CA ALA A 66 8.33 -0.34 -4.04
C ALA A 66 8.79 0.05 -5.46
N ASN A 67 7.83 0.30 -6.35
CA ASN A 67 8.10 0.80 -7.69
C ASN A 67 6.90 1.61 -8.21
N PHE A 68 7.14 2.62 -9.05
CA PHE A 68 6.05 3.45 -9.59
C PHE A 68 5.12 2.70 -10.55
N GLY A 69 5.52 1.54 -11.07
CA GLY A 69 4.73 0.74 -12.02
C GLY A 69 3.51 0.06 -11.39
N MET A 70 3.53 -0.17 -10.08
CA MET A 70 2.39 -0.76 -9.35
C MET A 70 1.25 0.24 -9.13
N LEU A 71 1.54 1.55 -9.23
CA LEU A 71 0.58 2.59 -8.90
C LEU A 71 -0.32 2.88 -10.11
N PRO A 72 -1.62 3.14 -9.90
CA PRO A 72 -2.52 3.51 -10.98
C PRO A 72 -1.99 4.70 -11.78
N PRO A 73 -2.18 4.75 -13.11
CA PRO A 73 -1.73 5.88 -13.91
C PRO A 73 -2.43 7.18 -13.48
N LEU A 74 -1.82 8.32 -13.78
CA LEU A 74 -2.50 9.62 -13.65
C LEU A 74 -3.54 9.77 -14.77
N PRO A 75 -4.66 10.48 -14.53
CA PRO A 75 -5.64 10.77 -15.57
C PRO A 75 -5.04 11.53 -16.76
N GLU A 76 -4.13 12.47 -16.46
CA GLU A 76 -3.44 13.26 -17.45
C GLU A 76 -2.03 12.73 -17.71
N LYS A 77 -1.64 12.73 -18.98
CA LYS A 77 -0.31 12.27 -19.40
C LYS A 77 0.71 13.38 -19.21
N ILE A 78 1.53 13.27 -18.17
CA ILE A 78 2.71 14.11 -17.95
C ILE A 78 3.91 13.50 -18.70
N ARG A 79 4.55 14.29 -19.57
CA ARG A 79 5.70 13.85 -20.38
C ARG A 79 6.99 13.82 -19.57
N ASP A 80 7.20 14.83 -18.71
CA ASP A 80 8.38 14.86 -17.86
C ASP A 80 8.31 13.79 -16.78
N LYS A 81 9.38 13.01 -16.64
CA LYS A 81 9.41 11.85 -15.74
C LYS A 81 9.38 12.29 -14.27
N SER A 82 10.09 13.37 -13.93
CA SER A 82 10.21 13.87 -12.57
C SER A 82 8.88 14.44 -12.11
N GLU A 83 8.28 15.32 -12.92
CA GLU A 83 6.95 15.88 -12.66
C GLU A 83 5.89 14.80 -12.51
N ARG A 84 5.92 13.78 -13.37
CA ARG A 84 5.00 12.65 -13.28
C ARG A 84 5.14 11.89 -11.96
N TYR A 85 6.36 11.62 -11.51
CA TYR A 85 6.60 10.89 -10.26
C TYR A 85 6.21 11.71 -9.04
N THR A 86 6.47 13.02 -9.07
CA THR A 86 6.00 13.96 -8.05
C THR A 86 4.47 13.95 -7.98
N ALA A 87 3.78 14.09 -9.11
CA ALA A 87 2.31 14.08 -9.14
C ALA A 87 1.70 12.75 -8.66
N ILE A 88 2.34 11.61 -8.96
CA ILE A 88 1.93 10.30 -8.43
C ILE A 88 2.10 10.25 -6.90
N ALA A 89 3.24 10.72 -6.39
CA ALA A 89 3.52 10.74 -4.96
C ALA A 89 2.54 11.66 -4.21
N GLU A 90 2.30 12.86 -4.73
CA GLU A 90 1.34 13.80 -4.15
C GLU A 90 -0.09 13.24 -4.13
N ARG A 91 -0.52 12.55 -5.20
CA ARG A 91 -1.82 11.86 -5.21
C ARG A 91 -1.87 10.79 -4.11
N GLY A 92 -0.84 9.95 -4.00
CA GLY A 92 -0.79 8.93 -2.94
C GLY A 92 -0.89 9.52 -1.53
N MET A 93 -0.21 10.65 -1.28
CA MET A 93 -0.28 11.34 0.01
C MET A 93 -1.67 11.94 0.28
N ARG A 94 -2.28 12.60 -0.71
CA ARG A 94 -3.64 13.15 -0.59
C ARG A 94 -4.67 12.05 -0.30
N ASP A 95 -4.65 10.98 -1.09
CA ASP A 95 -5.61 9.87 -0.94
C ASP A 95 -5.45 9.17 0.41
N LEU A 96 -4.21 9.05 0.92
CA LEU A 96 -3.96 8.54 2.27
C LEU A 96 -4.56 9.45 3.34
N GLU A 97 -4.33 10.76 3.23
CA GLU A 97 -4.87 11.74 4.18
C GLU A 97 -6.40 11.75 4.18
N GLU A 98 -7.03 11.73 3.01
CA GLU A 98 -8.49 11.63 2.87
C GLU A 98 -9.03 10.33 3.45
N TYR A 99 -8.35 9.21 3.21
CA TYR A 99 -8.71 7.92 3.79
C TYR A 99 -8.67 7.94 5.31
N LEU A 100 -7.59 8.43 5.92
CA LEU A 100 -7.46 8.52 7.37
C LEU A 100 -8.52 9.43 7.99
N LYS A 101 -8.75 10.61 7.40
CA LYS A 101 -9.83 11.53 7.81
C LYS A 101 -11.21 10.88 7.76
N SER A 102 -11.49 10.07 6.72
CA SER A 102 -12.77 9.37 6.59
C SER A 102 -13.03 8.36 7.73
N LEU A 103 -11.97 7.89 8.39
CA LEU A 103 -12.02 7.00 9.54
C LEU A 103 -11.95 7.74 10.88
N GLY A 104 -11.87 9.08 10.87
CA GLY A 104 -11.64 9.90 12.05
C GLY A 104 -10.25 9.71 12.67
N LEU A 105 -9.25 9.36 11.85
CA LEU A 105 -7.84 9.25 12.21
C LEU A 105 -7.03 10.46 11.74
#